data_AF-A0A4Q3TCL0-F1
#
_entry.id   AF-A0A4Q3TCL0-F1
#
_cell.length_a   1.000
_cell.length_b   1.000
_cell.length_c   1.000
_cell.angle_alpha   90.00
_cell.angle_beta   90.00
_cell.angle_gamma   90.00
#
_symmetry.space_group_name_H-M   'P 1'
#
loop_
_entity.id
_entity.type
_entity.pdbx_description
1 polymer ?
#
loop_
_entity_poly.entity_id
_entity_poly.type
_entity_poly.pdbx_seq_one_letter_code
_entity_poly.pdbx_strand_id
1 'polypeptide(L)'
;YVVSDATLNRFFSFHVIAVPLVLLGLVVAHLLALHDVGSNNPDGVEIKGPKAARDAQGHPVDGIPFHPYYTVHDIFGVTVFLMVFSAVIFFAPEAGGYFLEYNNFIPADPLKTPAHIAPVWYFTPYYSMLRAITGEMMYALIACVLLAAGYGALKSRLPMLLKGVLVVGAVAVVAMMLAIDAKFWGVVVMGGAVIILFFLPWLDYSPVKSIRYRPNWHKWVYGVFVINFVALAYLGVQPPSPIGERVSQVGTLFYFGFFLLMPWWSKLGEFKPVPERISFAAH
;
A
#
# COMPACT_ATOMS: atom_id res chain seq x y z
N TYR A 1 8.33 24.26 -23.48
CA TYR A 1 7.94 23.48 -22.29
C TYR A 1 7.88 21.98 -22.64
N VAL A 2 9.02 21.38 -22.97
CA VAL A 2 9.12 19.94 -23.28
C VAL A 2 10.15 19.29 -22.37
N VAL A 3 10.03 17.97 -22.17
CA VAL A 3 11.07 17.18 -21.50
C VAL A 3 12.35 17.32 -22.33
N SER A 4 13.45 17.73 -21.69
CA SER A 4 14.72 18.08 -22.33
C SER A 4 15.88 17.85 -21.36
N ASP A 5 17.11 18.16 -21.78
CA ASP A 5 18.32 18.07 -20.96
C ASP A 5 18.21 18.79 -19.62
N ALA A 6 17.48 19.91 -19.55
CA ALA A 6 17.25 20.61 -18.29
C ALA A 6 16.47 19.73 -17.29
N THR A 7 15.49 18.95 -17.77
CA THR A 7 14.75 17.99 -16.93
C THR A 7 15.64 16.82 -16.54
N LEU A 8 16.41 16.27 -17.48
CA LEU A 8 17.31 15.13 -17.25
C LEU A 8 18.37 15.44 -16.19
N ASN A 9 19.05 16.59 -16.29
CA ASN A 9 20.08 16.98 -15.33
C ASN A 9 19.53 17.18 -13.91
N ARG A 10 18.31 17.73 -13.79
CA ARG A 10 17.64 17.85 -12.48
C ARG A 10 17.28 16.49 -11.90
N PHE A 11 16.77 15.58 -12.73
CA PHE A 11 16.45 14.21 -12.30
C PHE A 11 17.71 13.44 -11.90
N PHE A 12 18.81 13.60 -12.64
CA PHE A 12 20.10 13.03 -12.26
C PHE A 12 20.55 13.51 -10.87
N SER A 13 20.50 14.83 -10.61
CA SER A 13 20.85 15.39 -9.31
C SER A 13 19.95 14.86 -8.18
N PHE A 14 18.64 14.72 -8.42
CA PHE A 14 17.74 14.15 -7.42
C PHE A 14 17.99 12.65 -7.19
N HIS A 15 18.22 11.89 -8.26
CA HIS A 15 18.37 10.45 -8.21
C HIS A 15 19.69 10.00 -7.58
N VAL A 16 20.79 10.68 -7.91
CA VAL A 16 22.14 10.27 -7.45
C VAL A 16 22.45 10.81 -6.07
N ILE A 17 22.00 12.04 -5.76
CA ILE A 17 22.40 12.73 -4.54
C ILE A 17 21.23 12.84 -3.56
N ALA A 18 20.19 13.59 -3.92
CA ALA A 18 19.20 14.03 -2.93
C ALA A 18 18.36 12.87 -2.37
N VAL A 19 17.76 12.05 -3.23
CA VAL A 19 16.84 10.98 -2.82
C VAL A 19 17.57 9.88 -2.02
N PRO A 20 18.73 9.34 -2.46
CA PRO A 20 19.44 8.32 -1.67
C PRO A 20 19.87 8.82 -0.28
N LEU A 21 20.32 10.08 -0.16
CA LEU A 21 20.71 10.63 1.14
C LEU A 21 19.49 10.84 2.06
N VAL A 22 18.36 11.30 1.51
CA VAL A 22 17.11 11.38 2.27
C VAL A 22 16.66 9.98 2.72
N LEU A 23 16.72 8.98 1.85
CA LEU A 23 16.39 7.60 2.19
C LEU A 23 17.30 7.04 3.28
N LEU A 24 18.61 7.31 3.25
CA LEU A 24 19.53 6.91 4.33
C LEU A 24 19.11 7.52 5.67
N GLY A 25 18.81 8.82 5.69
CA GLY A 25 18.29 9.50 6.89
C GLY A 25 16.99 8.88 7.39
N LEU A 26 16.05 8.56 6.49
CA LEU A 26 14.80 7.88 6.84
C LEU A 26 15.01 6.45 7.35
N VAL A 27 15.98 5.71 6.81
CA VAL A 27 16.35 4.36 7.30
C VAL A 27 16.89 4.46 8.72
N VAL A 28 17.79 5.41 9.01
CA VAL A 28 18.28 5.63 10.39
C VAL A 28 17.13 6.00 11.32
N ALA A 29 16.27 6.95 10.93
CA ALA A 29 15.10 7.32 11.72
C ALA A 29 14.15 6.13 11.96
N HIS A 30 13.94 5.30 10.94
CA HIS A 30 13.13 4.08 11.05
C HIS A 30 13.74 3.07 12.03
N LEU A 31 15.06 2.84 11.97
CA LEU A 31 15.76 1.94 12.89
C LEU A 31 15.72 2.45 14.33
N LEU A 32 15.88 3.76 14.56
CA LEU A 32 15.75 4.37 15.89
C LEU A 32 14.34 4.19 16.44
N ALA A 33 13.31 4.50 15.64
CA ALA A 33 11.92 4.32 16.05
C ALA A 33 11.61 2.85 16.38
N LEU A 34 12.08 1.91 15.55
CA LEU A 34 11.93 0.47 15.80
C LEU A 34 12.69 0.02 17.06
N HIS A 35 13.85 0.59 17.34
CA HIS A 35 14.64 0.23 18.51
C HIS A 35 13.94 0.63 19.81
N ASP A 36 13.27 1.78 19.82
CA ASP A 36 12.50 2.30 20.96
C ASP A 36 11.26 1.45 21.26
N VAL A 37 10.46 1.12 20.25
CA VAL A 37 9.21 0.35 20.44
C VAL A 37 9.42 -1.16 20.47
N GLY A 38 10.49 -1.65 19.83
CA GLY A 38 10.77 -3.07 19.63
C GLY A 38 10.05 -3.68 18.43
N SER A 39 10.58 -4.80 17.93
CA SER A 39 9.95 -5.57 16.85
C SER A 39 8.65 -6.22 17.31
N ASN A 40 7.66 -6.21 16.43
CA ASN A 40 6.44 -7.01 16.64
C ASN A 40 6.75 -8.51 16.38
N ASN A 41 5.85 -9.39 16.81
CA ASN A 41 5.96 -10.84 16.62
C ASN A 41 4.65 -11.43 16.08
N PRO A 42 4.68 -12.70 15.62
CA PRO A 42 3.51 -13.32 15.02
C PRO A 42 2.27 -13.40 15.91
N ASP A 43 2.41 -13.29 17.23
CA ASP A 43 1.29 -13.31 18.17
C ASP A 43 0.80 -11.89 18.51
N GLY A 44 1.58 -10.85 18.19
CA GLY A 44 1.22 -9.47 18.46
C GLY A 44 1.34 -9.06 19.93
N VAL A 45 2.10 -9.82 20.74
CA VAL A 45 2.32 -9.58 22.17
C VAL A 45 3.50 -8.62 22.36
N GLU A 46 3.35 -7.58 23.18
CA GLU A 46 4.43 -6.60 23.39
C GLU A 46 5.53 -7.12 24.31
N ILE A 47 6.79 -7.05 23.87
CA ILE A 47 7.96 -7.52 24.65
C ILE A 47 8.79 -6.40 25.28
N LYS A 48 8.70 -5.16 24.79
CA LYS A 48 9.45 -4.00 25.34
C LYS A 48 8.57 -3.00 26.08
N GLY A 49 7.25 -3.06 25.91
CA GLY A 49 6.32 -2.08 26.48
C GLY A 49 6.25 -2.07 28.02
N PRO A 50 5.55 -1.09 28.63
CA PRO A 50 5.43 -0.95 30.08
C PRO A 50 4.81 -2.16 30.79
N LYS A 51 4.01 -2.95 30.06
CA LYS A 51 3.32 -4.16 30.57
C LYS A 51 4.05 -5.47 30.22
N ALA A 52 5.18 -5.39 29.52
CA ALA A 52 5.93 -6.58 29.14
C ALA A 52 6.59 -7.23 30.36
N ALA A 53 6.57 -8.55 30.41
CA ALA A 53 7.18 -9.31 31.49
C ALA A 53 8.72 -9.16 31.45
N ARG A 54 9.31 -8.90 32.63
CA ARG A 54 10.75 -8.70 32.80
C ARG A 54 11.32 -9.65 33.84
N ASP A 55 12.56 -10.07 33.64
CA ASP A 55 13.32 -10.84 34.62
C ASP A 55 13.75 -9.96 35.82
N ALA A 56 14.41 -10.57 36.80
CA ALA A 56 14.90 -9.86 37.99
C ALA A 56 15.96 -8.78 37.67
N GLN A 57 16.54 -8.82 36.46
CA GLN A 57 17.55 -7.90 35.95
C GLN A 57 16.95 -6.83 35.03
N GLY A 58 15.64 -6.87 34.78
CA GLY A 58 14.91 -5.92 33.94
C GLY A 58 14.89 -6.25 32.45
N HIS A 59 15.40 -7.40 32.01
CA HIS A 59 15.36 -7.81 30.60
C HIS A 59 14.01 -8.43 30.22
N PRO A 60 13.56 -8.27 28.97
CA PRO A 60 12.38 -8.96 28.45
C PRO A 60 12.52 -10.48 28.55
N VAL A 61 11.56 -11.15 29.19
CA VAL A 61 11.59 -12.63 29.36
C VAL A 61 11.31 -13.40 28.06
N ASP A 62 10.63 -12.75 27.11
CA ASP A 62 10.24 -13.32 25.82
C ASP A 62 11.18 -12.85 24.67
N GLY A 63 12.29 -12.18 25.01
CA GLY A 63 13.28 -11.70 24.06
C GLY A 63 14.56 -12.51 24.10
N ILE A 64 15.23 -12.65 22.96
CA ILE A 64 16.61 -13.14 22.86
C ILE A 64 17.51 -12.06 22.28
N PRO A 65 18.82 -12.07 22.57
CA PRO A 65 19.77 -11.13 21.95
C PRO A 65 19.71 -11.19 20.42
N PHE A 66 19.83 -10.03 19.76
CA PHE A 66 19.85 -9.98 18.29
C PHE A 66 21.04 -10.74 17.70
N HIS A 67 22.23 -10.52 18.28
CA HIS A 67 23.43 -11.25 17.93
C HIS A 67 23.71 -12.36 18.96
N PRO A 68 24.04 -13.59 18.53
CA PRO A 68 24.20 -14.02 17.14
C PRO A 68 22.92 -14.52 16.46
N TYR A 69 21.84 -14.76 17.21
CA TYR A 69 20.67 -15.52 16.75
C TYR A 69 20.04 -14.97 15.47
N TYR A 70 19.56 -13.72 15.50
CA TYR A 70 18.94 -13.09 14.34
C TYR A 70 19.99 -12.70 13.29
N THR A 71 21.21 -12.33 13.69
CA THR A 71 22.28 -12.03 12.72
C THR A 71 22.59 -13.22 11.83
N VAL A 72 22.76 -14.43 12.39
CA VAL A 72 23.05 -15.65 11.61
C VAL A 72 21.84 -16.05 10.78
N HIS A 73 20.63 -16.00 11.35
CA HIS A 73 19.38 -16.26 10.63
C HIS A 73 19.22 -15.34 9.40
N ASP A 74 19.45 -14.03 9.59
CA ASP A 74 19.26 -13.04 8.54
C ASP A 74 20.36 -13.14 7.47
N ILE A 75 21.61 -13.43 7.84
CA ILE A 75 22.69 -13.69 6.88
C ILE A 75 22.35 -14.89 5.97
N PHE A 76 21.77 -15.96 6.53
CA PHE A 76 21.30 -17.08 5.72
C PHE A 76 20.24 -16.63 4.70
N GLY A 77 19.22 -15.90 5.16
CA GLY A 77 18.18 -15.35 4.29
C GLY A 77 18.72 -14.43 3.19
N VAL A 78 19.62 -13.52 3.54
CA VAL A 78 20.31 -12.61 2.59
C VAL A 78 21.14 -13.40 1.59
N THR A 79 21.85 -14.45 2.02
CA THR A 79 22.65 -15.29 1.12
C THR A 79 21.76 -15.99 0.10
N VAL A 80 20.63 -16.57 0.52
CA VAL A 80 19.66 -17.18 -0.39
C VAL A 80 19.07 -16.16 -1.36
N PHE A 81 18.68 -14.99 -0.86
CA PHE A 81 18.20 -13.89 -1.72
C PHE A 81 19.25 -13.48 -2.76
N LEU A 82 20.51 -13.28 -2.35
CA LEU A 82 21.59 -12.88 -3.26
C LEU A 82 21.91 -13.96 -4.30
N MET A 83 21.76 -15.25 -3.96
CA MET A 83 21.89 -16.34 -4.93
C MET A 83 20.82 -16.23 -6.02
N VAL A 84 19.55 -16.06 -5.64
CA VAL A 84 18.44 -15.90 -6.61
C VAL A 84 18.59 -14.61 -7.41
N PHE A 85 18.91 -13.50 -6.75
CA PHE A 85 19.14 -12.20 -7.39
C PHE A 85 20.28 -12.27 -8.41
N SER A 86 21.40 -12.91 -8.06
CA SER A 86 22.51 -13.13 -9.00
C SER A 86 22.08 -14.01 -10.16
N ALA A 87 21.32 -15.08 -9.91
CA ALA A 87 20.80 -15.93 -10.97
C ALA A 87 19.94 -15.14 -11.97
N VAL A 88 19.09 -14.23 -11.48
CA VAL A 88 18.32 -13.32 -12.34
C VAL A 88 19.25 -12.42 -13.16
N ILE A 89 20.21 -11.73 -12.53
CA ILE A 89 21.12 -10.81 -13.23
C ILE A 89 21.92 -11.53 -14.32
N PHE A 90 22.47 -12.70 -14.02
CA PHE A 90 23.39 -13.39 -14.92
C PHE A 90 22.67 -14.25 -15.97
N PHE A 91 21.51 -14.83 -15.66
CA PHE A 91 20.85 -15.79 -16.56
C PHE A 91 19.52 -15.29 -17.15
N ALA A 92 18.84 -14.32 -16.54
CA ALA A 92 17.56 -13.81 -17.03
C ALA A 92 17.33 -12.31 -16.72
N PRO A 93 18.26 -11.41 -17.09
CA PRO A 93 18.21 -9.99 -16.70
C PRO A 93 17.00 -9.24 -17.25
N GLU A 94 16.50 -9.64 -18.43
CA GLU A 94 15.32 -9.04 -19.04
C GLU A 94 14.01 -9.57 -18.44
N ALA A 95 14.02 -10.81 -17.92
CA ALA A 95 12.85 -11.57 -17.49
C ALA A 95 11.68 -11.51 -18.50
N GLY A 96 11.98 -11.69 -19.79
CA GLY A 96 10.98 -11.62 -20.87
C GLY A 96 10.39 -10.22 -21.07
N GLY A 97 11.13 -9.17 -20.70
CA GLY A 97 10.72 -7.77 -20.84
C GLY A 97 10.08 -7.16 -19.58
N TYR A 98 9.91 -7.93 -18.50
CA TYR A 98 9.35 -7.42 -17.24
C TYR A 98 10.33 -6.56 -16.44
N PHE A 99 11.63 -6.88 -16.48
CA PHE A 99 12.66 -6.11 -15.76
C PHE A 99 13.31 -5.07 -16.64
N LEU A 100 13.64 -5.44 -17.88
CA LEU A 100 14.20 -4.53 -18.89
C LEU A 100 13.24 -4.45 -20.07
N GLU A 101 12.46 -3.38 -20.12
CA GLU A 101 11.50 -3.17 -21.20
C GLU A 101 12.22 -2.89 -22.52
N TYR A 102 11.85 -3.61 -23.58
CA TYR A 102 12.49 -3.49 -24.90
C TYR A 102 12.49 -2.05 -25.43
N ASN A 103 11.42 -1.30 -25.18
CA ASN A 103 11.31 0.10 -25.63
C ASN A 103 12.39 1.02 -25.05
N ASN A 104 12.97 0.69 -23.90
CA ASN A 104 14.03 1.49 -23.26
C ASN A 104 15.42 1.24 -23.85
N PHE A 105 15.56 0.31 -24.80
CA PHE A 105 16.79 0.14 -25.59
C PHE A 105 16.83 1.04 -26.83
N ILE A 106 15.73 1.74 -27.13
CA ILE A 106 15.64 2.67 -28.25
C ILE A 106 15.83 4.09 -27.70
N PRO A 107 16.71 4.93 -28.29
CA PRO A 107 16.85 6.32 -27.90
C PRO A 107 15.51 7.07 -27.94
N ALA A 108 15.30 7.97 -26.98
CA ALA A 108 14.05 8.70 -26.84
C ALA A 108 13.77 9.58 -28.07
N ASP A 109 12.56 9.47 -28.62
CA ASP A 109 12.05 10.29 -29.72
C ASP A 109 10.84 11.13 -29.24
N PRO A 110 10.98 12.46 -29.09
CA PRO A 110 9.89 13.33 -28.64
C PRO A 110 8.66 13.37 -29.56
N LEU A 111 8.78 12.90 -30.80
CA LEU A 111 7.72 12.91 -31.81
C LEU A 111 7.03 11.56 -31.97
N LYS A 112 7.49 10.51 -31.27
CA LYS A 112 6.98 9.15 -31.43
C LYS A 112 6.84 8.43 -30.10
N THR A 113 5.60 8.17 -29.70
CA THR A 113 5.29 7.27 -28.58
C THR A 113 5.21 5.82 -29.08
N PRO A 114 5.85 4.84 -28.41
CA PRO A 114 5.68 3.42 -28.73
C PRO A 114 4.21 2.98 -28.65
N ALA A 115 3.83 2.02 -29.50
CA ALA A 115 2.44 1.54 -29.57
C ALA A 115 1.99 0.82 -28.29
N HIS A 116 2.91 0.14 -27.61
CA HIS A 116 2.69 -0.46 -26.29
C HIS A 116 3.66 0.17 -25.31
N ILE A 117 3.14 1.01 -24.41
CA ILE A 117 3.90 1.63 -23.32
C ILE A 117 3.24 1.26 -22.00
N ALA A 118 3.99 0.61 -21.13
CA ALA A 118 3.60 0.27 -19.77
C ALA A 118 4.60 0.92 -18.81
N PRO A 119 4.21 1.20 -17.57
CA PRO A 119 5.18 1.53 -16.54
C PRO A 119 5.87 0.25 -16.05
N VAL A 120 6.99 0.44 -15.36
CA VAL A 120 7.68 -0.60 -14.59
C VAL A 120 6.70 -1.35 -13.69
N TRP A 121 6.88 -2.68 -13.61
CA TRP A 121 5.90 -3.61 -13.02
C TRP A 121 5.46 -3.29 -11.59
N TYR A 122 6.32 -2.67 -10.77
CA TYR A 122 5.98 -2.28 -9.40
C TYR A 122 5.09 -1.02 -9.31
N PHE A 123 4.89 -0.29 -10.41
CA PHE A 123 3.93 0.82 -10.50
C PHE A 123 2.62 0.46 -11.20
N THR A 124 2.54 -0.70 -11.84
CA THR A 124 1.38 -1.08 -12.65
C THR A 124 0.06 -1.20 -11.87
N PRO A 125 0.00 -1.61 -10.58
CA PRO A 125 -1.28 -1.62 -9.84
C PRO A 125 -1.88 -0.22 -9.74
N TYR A 126 -1.04 0.78 -9.43
CA TYR A 126 -1.45 2.16 -9.27
C TYR A 126 -1.79 2.81 -10.62
N TYR A 127 -1.01 2.49 -11.65
CA TYR A 127 -1.31 2.92 -13.02
C TYR A 127 -2.64 2.34 -13.51
N SER A 128 -2.94 1.07 -13.18
CA SER A 128 -4.23 0.45 -13.49
C SER A 128 -5.40 1.16 -12.81
N MET A 129 -5.21 1.65 -11.58
CA MET A 129 -6.22 2.46 -10.89
C MET A 129 -6.37 3.85 -11.51
N LEU A 130 -5.27 4.49 -11.93
CA LEU A 130 -5.30 5.80 -12.62
C LEU A 130 -6.17 5.73 -13.88
N ARG A 131 -5.88 4.76 -14.75
CA ARG A 131 -6.57 4.61 -16.04
C ARG A 131 -8.00 4.10 -15.91
N ALA A 132 -8.35 3.47 -14.78
CA ALA A 132 -9.71 3.03 -14.50
C ALA A 132 -10.67 4.20 -14.27
N ILE A 133 -10.14 5.40 -13.96
CA ILE A 133 -10.93 6.60 -13.75
C ILE A 133 -11.32 7.23 -15.09
N THR A 134 -12.42 6.74 -15.65
CA THR A 134 -13.08 7.28 -16.84
C THR A 134 -14.28 8.13 -16.46
N GLY A 135 -14.90 8.81 -17.44
CA GLY A 135 -16.10 9.62 -17.18
C GLY A 135 -17.25 8.82 -16.54
N GLU A 136 -17.44 7.56 -16.95
CA GLU A 136 -18.43 6.68 -16.33
C GLU A 136 -18.08 6.34 -14.87
N MET A 137 -16.80 6.05 -14.62
CA MET A 137 -16.31 5.74 -13.28
C MET A 137 -16.47 6.92 -12.31
N MET A 138 -16.35 8.15 -12.81
CA MET A 138 -16.58 9.34 -12.00
C MET A 138 -17.99 9.39 -11.41
N TYR A 139 -19.02 8.95 -12.15
CA TYR A 139 -20.38 8.85 -11.61
C TYR A 139 -20.48 7.82 -10.49
N ALA A 140 -19.78 6.68 -10.61
CA ALA A 140 -19.71 5.69 -9.54
C ALA A 140 -19.03 6.26 -8.29
N LEU A 141 -17.92 6.99 -8.44
CA LEU A 141 -17.24 7.65 -7.32
C LEU A 141 -18.09 8.74 -6.68
N ILE A 142 -18.81 9.55 -7.47
CA ILE A 142 -19.76 10.55 -6.98
C ILE A 142 -20.86 9.86 -6.17
N ALA A 143 -21.40 8.75 -6.66
CA ALA A 143 -22.38 7.96 -5.92
C ALA A 143 -21.78 7.46 -4.59
N CYS A 144 -20.54 6.98 -4.55
CA CYS A 144 -19.87 6.61 -3.31
C CYS A 144 -19.74 7.79 -2.34
N VAL A 145 -19.37 8.99 -2.81
CA VAL A 145 -19.28 10.21 -1.97
C VAL A 145 -20.64 10.58 -1.40
N LEU A 146 -21.69 10.57 -2.23
CA LEU A 146 -23.06 10.88 -1.81
C LEU A 146 -23.58 9.85 -0.80
N LEU A 147 -23.33 8.55 -1.03
CA LEU A 147 -23.71 7.48 -0.11
C LEU A 147 -22.97 7.60 1.22
N ALA A 148 -21.66 7.89 1.21
CA ALA A 148 -20.87 8.10 2.41
C ALA A 148 -21.35 9.34 3.19
N ALA A 149 -21.64 10.44 2.49
CA ALA A 149 -22.15 11.66 3.09
C ALA A 149 -23.55 11.46 3.69
N GLY A 150 -24.45 10.81 2.95
CA GLY A 150 -25.79 10.45 3.41
C GLY A 150 -25.75 9.54 4.64
N TYR A 151 -24.95 8.49 4.60
CA TYR A 151 -24.73 7.61 5.74
C TYR A 151 -24.16 8.36 6.96
N GLY A 152 -23.16 9.23 6.74
CA GLY A 152 -22.57 10.07 7.76
C GLY A 152 -23.59 11.03 8.39
N ALA A 153 -24.40 11.72 7.58
CA ALA A 153 -25.43 12.64 8.07
C ALA A 153 -26.51 11.91 8.89
N LEU A 154 -26.95 10.74 8.42
CA LEU A 154 -28.02 9.96 9.05
C LEU A 154 -27.55 9.25 10.34
N LYS A 155 -26.37 8.62 10.32
CA LYS A 155 -25.92 7.73 11.40
C LYS A 155 -24.96 8.38 12.39
N SER A 156 -24.34 9.51 12.06
CA SER A 156 -23.41 10.16 12.99
C SER A 156 -24.15 10.78 14.19
N ARG A 157 -23.49 10.76 15.35
CA ARG A 157 -23.89 11.47 16.57
C ARG A 157 -23.40 12.93 16.60
N LEU A 158 -23.00 13.46 15.44
CA LEU A 158 -22.45 14.81 15.33
C LEU A 158 -23.55 15.88 15.56
N PRO A 159 -23.21 17.06 16.11
CA PRO A 159 -24.14 18.18 16.20
C PRO A 159 -24.62 18.62 14.82
N MET A 160 -25.82 19.20 14.75
CA MET A 160 -26.50 19.57 13.49
C MET A 160 -25.63 20.47 12.59
N LEU A 161 -24.83 21.37 13.18
CA LEU A 161 -23.89 22.22 12.44
C LEU A 161 -22.82 21.39 11.71
N LEU A 162 -22.19 20.41 12.38
CA LEU A 162 -21.18 19.57 11.75
C LEU A 162 -21.78 18.63 10.69
N LYS A 163 -23.02 18.18 10.88
CA LYS A 163 -23.76 17.46 9.83
C LYS A 163 -24.02 18.35 8.61
N GLY A 164 -24.41 19.61 8.83
CA GLY A 164 -24.56 20.61 7.76
C GLY A 164 -23.26 20.85 7.00
N VAL A 165 -22.14 21.02 7.71
CA VAL A 165 -20.80 21.17 7.12
C VAL A 165 -20.42 19.93 6.29
N LEU A 166 -20.70 18.72 6.79
CA LEU A 166 -20.45 17.48 6.05
C LEU A 166 -21.23 17.41 4.75
N VAL A 167 -22.53 17.74 4.76
CA VAL A 167 -23.37 17.72 3.56
C VAL A 167 -22.93 18.79 2.56
N VAL A 168 -22.70 20.02 3.01
CA VAL A 168 -22.20 21.12 2.15
C VAL A 168 -20.84 20.77 1.56
N GLY A 169 -19.93 20.20 2.36
CA GLY A 169 -18.62 19.72 1.90
C GLY A 169 -18.75 18.63 0.85
N ALA A 170 -19.65 17.66 1.05
CA ALA A 170 -19.91 16.61 0.06
C ALA A 170 -20.47 17.18 -1.25
N VAL A 171 -21.39 18.14 -1.20
CA VAL A 171 -21.91 18.83 -2.40
C VAL A 171 -20.78 19.58 -3.12
N ALA A 172 -19.90 20.26 -2.39
CA ALA A 172 -18.75 20.94 -2.98
C ALA A 172 -17.77 19.97 -3.66
N VAL A 173 -17.49 18.82 -3.04
CA VAL A 173 -16.66 17.76 -3.65
C VAL A 173 -17.33 17.22 -4.91
N VAL A 174 -18.63 16.93 -4.86
CA VAL A 174 -19.38 16.45 -6.05
C VAL A 174 -19.36 17.49 -7.17
N ALA A 175 -19.56 18.77 -6.87
CA ALA A 175 -19.45 19.84 -7.85
C ALA A 175 -18.05 19.89 -8.49
N MET A 176 -16.99 19.74 -7.68
CA MET A 176 -15.60 19.67 -8.17
C MET A 176 -15.37 18.42 -9.04
N MET A 177 -15.93 17.27 -8.66
CA MET A 177 -15.86 16.02 -9.42
C MET A 177 -16.56 16.11 -10.79
N LEU A 178 -17.60 16.94 -10.90
CA LEU A 178 -18.30 17.20 -12.15
C LEU A 178 -17.63 18.29 -13.00
N ALA A 179 -16.96 19.25 -12.36
CA ALA A 179 -16.33 20.39 -13.03
C ALA A 179 -14.92 20.08 -13.57
N ILE A 180 -14.17 19.19 -12.91
CA ILE A 180 -12.80 18.83 -13.28
C ILE A 180 -12.79 17.51 -14.05
N ASP A 181 -11.91 17.40 -15.04
CA ASP A 181 -11.81 16.24 -15.91
C ASP A 181 -11.38 14.96 -15.16
N ALA A 182 -11.80 13.80 -15.70
CA ALA A 182 -11.50 12.50 -15.12
C ALA A 182 -9.98 12.21 -15.06
N LYS A 183 -9.14 12.83 -15.91
CA LYS A 183 -7.68 12.56 -15.90
C LYS A 183 -7.06 13.10 -14.62
N PHE A 184 -7.47 14.29 -14.17
CA PHE A 184 -7.05 14.82 -12.88
C PHE A 184 -7.44 13.88 -11.74
N TRP A 185 -8.69 13.40 -11.72
CA TRP A 185 -9.16 12.46 -10.69
C TRP A 185 -8.45 11.11 -10.74
N GLY A 186 -8.04 10.65 -11.92
CA GLY A 186 -7.16 9.49 -12.07
C GLY A 186 -5.83 9.66 -11.32
N VAL A 187 -5.20 10.85 -11.41
CA VAL A 187 -3.98 11.17 -10.65
C VAL A 187 -4.26 11.22 -9.14
N VAL A 188 -5.39 11.81 -8.73
CA VAL A 188 -5.81 11.84 -7.32
C VAL A 188 -6.02 10.44 -6.77
N VAL A 189 -6.67 9.55 -7.53
CA VAL A 189 -6.89 8.15 -7.15
C VAL A 189 -5.57 7.39 -7.07
N MET A 190 -4.66 7.57 -8.03
CA MET A 190 -3.34 6.94 -8.00
C MET A 190 -2.54 7.35 -6.75
N GLY A 191 -2.44 8.66 -6.48
CA GLY A 191 -1.75 9.18 -5.30
C GLY A 191 -2.46 8.77 -4.00
N GLY A 192 -3.78 8.83 -3.99
CA GLY A 192 -4.62 8.40 -2.88
C GLY A 192 -4.43 6.92 -2.53
N ALA A 193 -4.23 6.05 -3.53
CA ALA A 193 -3.99 4.63 -3.31
C ALA A 193 -2.66 4.37 -2.60
N VAL A 194 -1.63 5.21 -2.80
CA VAL A 194 -0.38 5.12 -2.02
C VAL A 194 -0.57 5.74 -0.63
N ILE A 195 -1.18 6.92 -0.57
CA ILE A 195 -1.35 7.69 0.68
C ILE A 195 -2.27 6.98 1.67
N ILE A 196 -3.27 6.21 1.22
CA ILE A 196 -4.22 5.54 2.13
C ILE A 196 -3.52 4.54 3.07
N LEU A 197 -2.37 3.97 2.65
CA LEU A 197 -1.56 3.08 3.49
C LEU A 197 -1.01 3.79 4.73
N PHE A 198 -0.70 5.08 4.63
CA PHE A 198 -0.27 5.88 5.79
C PHE A 198 -1.34 5.92 6.87
N PHE A 199 -2.62 5.89 6.49
CA PHE A 199 -3.73 5.95 7.42
C PHE A 199 -4.09 4.58 8.05
N LEU A 200 -3.39 3.50 7.71
CA LEU A 200 -3.66 2.17 8.27
C LEU A 200 -3.79 2.12 9.79
N PRO A 201 -2.92 2.78 10.60
CA PRO A 201 -3.06 2.78 12.05
C PRO A 201 -4.37 3.40 12.57
N TRP A 202 -5.02 4.24 11.77
CA TRP A 202 -6.30 4.89 12.09
C TRP A 202 -7.51 4.24 11.41
N LEU A 203 -7.28 3.39 10.40
CA LEU A 203 -8.33 2.67 9.68
C LEU A 203 -8.59 1.29 10.28
N ASP A 204 -7.55 0.60 10.75
CA ASP A 204 -7.71 -0.69 11.41
C ASP A 204 -8.11 -0.51 12.87
N TYR A 205 -9.36 -0.86 13.19
CA TYR A 205 -9.92 -0.80 14.53
C TYR A 205 -10.05 -2.18 15.18
N SER A 206 -9.38 -3.20 14.63
CA SER A 206 -9.41 -4.53 15.19
C SER A 206 -8.89 -4.54 16.63
N PRO A 207 -9.55 -5.26 17.56
CA PRO A 207 -9.10 -5.37 18.95
C PRO A 207 -7.79 -6.16 19.10
N VAL A 208 -7.37 -6.92 18.07
CA VAL A 208 -6.15 -7.74 18.10
C VAL A 208 -5.20 -7.36 16.97
N LYS A 209 -3.90 -7.33 17.28
CA LYS A 209 -2.85 -6.99 16.31
C LYS A 209 -2.64 -8.12 15.29
N SER A 210 -2.45 -9.35 15.76
CA SER A 210 -2.15 -10.50 14.88
C SER A 210 -3.40 -11.07 14.20
N ILE A 211 -3.28 -11.33 12.90
CA ILE A 211 -4.30 -12.03 12.10
C ILE A 211 -4.55 -13.48 12.59
N ARG A 212 -3.63 -14.08 13.36
CA ARG A 212 -3.79 -15.44 13.91
C ARG A 212 -5.00 -15.55 14.83
N TYR A 213 -5.32 -14.47 15.52
CA TYR A 213 -6.41 -14.37 16.49
C TYR A 213 -7.65 -13.64 15.94
N ARG A 214 -7.61 -13.20 14.68
CA ARG A 214 -8.77 -12.64 13.99
C ARG A 214 -9.70 -13.75 13.49
N PRO A 215 -10.99 -13.45 13.27
CA PRO A 215 -11.91 -14.38 12.62
C PRO A 215 -11.35 -14.91 11.30
N ASN A 216 -11.58 -16.19 11.01
CA ASN A 216 -11.00 -16.85 9.82
C ASN A 216 -11.38 -16.14 8.51
N TRP A 217 -12.57 -15.51 8.44
CA TRP A 217 -13.01 -14.79 7.25
C TRP A 217 -12.16 -13.55 6.93
N HIS A 218 -11.45 -12.97 7.91
CA HIS A 218 -10.52 -11.87 7.66
C HIS A 218 -9.41 -12.32 6.72
N LYS A 219 -8.90 -13.55 6.88
CA LYS A 219 -7.87 -14.13 5.99
C LYS A 219 -8.35 -14.20 4.54
N TRP A 220 -9.63 -14.54 4.32
CA TRP A 220 -10.21 -14.52 2.99
C TRP A 220 -10.26 -13.10 2.40
N VAL A 221 -10.61 -12.09 3.20
CA VAL A 221 -10.60 -10.68 2.75
C VAL A 221 -9.20 -10.23 2.35
N TYR A 222 -8.18 -10.54 3.16
CA TYR A 222 -6.79 -10.26 2.79
C TYR A 222 -6.36 -11.04 1.53
N GLY A 223 -6.75 -12.31 1.41
CA GLY A 223 -6.47 -13.12 0.23
C GLY A 223 -7.09 -12.52 -1.05
N VAL A 224 -8.36 -12.12 -0.99
CA VAL A 224 -9.05 -11.43 -2.10
C VAL A 224 -8.37 -10.09 -2.40
N PHE A 225 -7.92 -9.35 -1.38
CA PHE A 225 -7.16 -8.12 -1.58
C PHE A 225 -5.84 -8.33 -2.31
N VAL A 226 -5.06 -9.36 -1.95
CA VAL A 226 -3.82 -9.71 -2.66
C VAL A 226 -4.14 -10.10 -4.11
N ILE A 227 -5.14 -10.93 -4.34
CA ILE A 227 -5.56 -11.33 -5.68
C ILE A 227 -5.97 -10.11 -6.51
N ASN A 228 -6.76 -9.20 -5.93
CA ASN A 228 -7.16 -7.96 -6.58
C ASN A 228 -5.96 -7.07 -6.92
N PHE A 229 -5.02 -6.92 -6.00
CA PHE A 229 -3.81 -6.11 -6.23
C PHE A 229 -2.94 -6.69 -7.34
N VAL A 230 -2.77 -8.02 -7.38
CA VAL A 230 -2.05 -8.72 -8.46
C VAL A 230 -2.80 -8.63 -9.79
N ALA A 231 -4.12 -8.73 -9.80
CA ALA A 231 -4.93 -8.55 -11.01
C ALA A 231 -4.80 -7.12 -11.57
N LEU A 232 -4.82 -6.10 -10.71
CA LEU A 232 -4.53 -4.71 -11.09
C LEU A 232 -3.09 -4.56 -11.59
N ALA A 233 -2.12 -5.21 -10.95
CA ALA A 233 -0.73 -5.22 -11.42
C ALA A 233 -0.61 -5.76 -12.85
N TYR A 234 -1.27 -6.89 -13.12
CA TYR A 234 -1.28 -7.51 -14.42
C TYR A 234 -1.97 -6.63 -15.47
N LEU A 235 -3.17 -6.12 -15.18
CA LEU A 235 -3.91 -5.25 -16.09
C LEU A 235 -3.21 -3.91 -16.37
N GLY A 236 -2.40 -3.42 -15.43
CA GLY A 236 -1.56 -2.24 -15.64
C GLY A 236 -0.45 -2.45 -16.67
N VAL A 237 -0.01 -3.68 -16.92
CA VAL A 237 0.94 -4.02 -18.00
C VAL A 237 0.23 -4.17 -19.35
N GLN A 238 -1.05 -4.54 -19.34
CA GLN A 238 -1.79 -4.88 -20.56
C GLN A 238 -2.31 -3.63 -21.31
N PRO A 239 -2.47 -3.74 -22.65
CA PRO A 239 -3.17 -2.73 -23.42
C PRO A 239 -4.60 -2.48 -22.91
N PRO A 240 -5.16 -1.27 -23.11
CA PRO A 240 -6.57 -1.02 -22.84
C PRO A 240 -7.48 -2.02 -23.56
N SER A 241 -8.39 -2.63 -22.83
CA SER A 241 -9.44 -3.48 -23.37
C SER A 241 -10.76 -3.22 -22.64
N PRO A 242 -11.93 -3.40 -23.29
CA PRO A 242 -13.22 -3.17 -22.64
C PRO A 242 -13.41 -3.99 -21.36
N ILE A 243 -12.98 -5.26 -21.36
CA ILE A 243 -13.09 -6.14 -20.18
C ILE A 243 -12.08 -5.73 -19.10
N GLY A 244 -10.82 -5.49 -19.47
CA GLY A 244 -9.77 -5.08 -18.53
C GLY A 244 -10.10 -3.75 -17.84
N GLU A 245 -10.75 -2.82 -18.54
CA GLU A 245 -11.26 -1.58 -17.95
C GLU A 245 -12.29 -1.85 -16.84
N ARG A 246 -13.31 -2.66 -17.11
CA ARG A 246 -14.35 -2.98 -16.12
C ARG A 246 -13.77 -3.71 -14.90
N VAL A 247 -12.86 -4.64 -15.12
CA VAL A 247 -12.17 -5.35 -14.03
C VAL A 247 -11.32 -4.38 -13.21
N SER A 248 -10.58 -3.47 -13.86
CA SER A 248 -9.79 -2.45 -13.17
C SER A 248 -10.66 -1.48 -12.38
N GLN A 249 -11.82 -1.12 -12.90
CA GLN A 249 -12.79 -0.27 -12.21
C GLN A 249 -13.30 -0.94 -10.93
N VAL A 250 -13.83 -2.16 -11.03
CA VAL A 250 -14.29 -2.92 -9.88
C VAL A 250 -13.16 -3.15 -8.88
N GLY A 251 -11.96 -3.48 -9.38
CA GLY A 251 -10.79 -3.69 -8.53
C GLY A 251 -10.31 -2.43 -7.82
N THR A 252 -10.45 -1.25 -8.43
CA THR A 252 -10.16 0.05 -7.80
C THR A 252 -11.17 0.34 -6.70
N LEU A 253 -12.47 0.14 -6.94
CA LEU A 253 -13.50 0.29 -5.91
C LEU A 253 -13.30 -0.69 -4.76
N PHE A 254 -12.92 -1.93 -5.05
CA PHE A 254 -12.57 -2.92 -4.03
C PHE A 254 -11.33 -2.50 -3.23
N TYR A 255 -10.27 -2.01 -3.90
CA TYR A 255 -9.05 -1.56 -3.24
C TYR A 255 -9.35 -0.45 -2.21
N PHE A 256 -10.03 0.62 -2.62
CA PHE A 256 -10.40 1.69 -1.68
C PHE A 256 -11.44 1.23 -0.67
N GLY A 257 -12.41 0.40 -1.08
CA GLY A 257 -13.42 -0.17 -0.19
C GLY A 257 -12.78 -1.00 0.94
N PHE A 258 -11.74 -1.77 0.65
CA PHE A 258 -11.00 -2.54 1.64
C PHE A 258 -10.47 -1.65 2.78
N PHE A 259 -9.82 -0.54 2.44
CA PHE A 259 -9.27 0.38 3.44
C PHE A 259 -10.34 1.28 4.08
N LEU A 260 -11.22 1.89 3.29
CA LEU A 260 -12.22 2.82 3.78
C LEU A 260 -13.28 2.14 4.64
N LEU A 261 -13.61 0.87 4.37
CA LEU A 261 -14.55 0.10 5.19
C LEU A 261 -13.87 -0.63 6.36
N MET A 262 -12.53 -0.59 6.45
CA MET A 262 -11.75 -1.22 7.50
C MET A 262 -12.20 -0.85 8.91
N PRO A 263 -12.59 0.40 9.23
CA PRO A 263 -13.09 0.76 10.56
C PRO A 263 -14.32 -0.03 11.01
N TRP A 264 -15.09 -0.59 10.07
CA TRP A 264 -16.24 -1.45 10.35
C TRP A 264 -15.86 -2.93 10.29
N TRP A 265 -15.33 -3.42 9.17
CA TRP A 265 -15.17 -4.86 8.97
C TRP A 265 -14.07 -5.45 9.87
N SER A 266 -13.02 -4.69 10.20
CA SER A 266 -11.91 -5.17 11.06
C SER A 266 -12.33 -5.50 12.50
N LYS A 267 -13.51 -5.05 12.93
CA LYS A 267 -14.09 -5.30 14.26
C LYS A 267 -15.14 -6.41 14.28
N LEU A 268 -15.57 -6.91 13.12
CA LEU A 268 -16.64 -7.89 13.04
C LEU A 268 -16.12 -9.31 13.22
N GLY A 269 -16.93 -10.16 13.86
CA GLY A 269 -16.67 -11.58 14.07
C GLY A 269 -16.18 -11.91 15.49
N GLU A 270 -15.89 -13.19 15.71
CA GLU A 270 -15.40 -13.70 16.99
C GLU A 270 -13.87 -13.77 17.00
N PHE A 271 -13.26 -13.03 17.92
CA PHE A 271 -11.81 -12.98 18.10
C PHE A 271 -11.36 -14.07 19.07
N LYS A 272 -10.25 -14.71 18.74
CA LYS A 272 -9.62 -15.68 19.64
C LYS A 272 -8.86 -14.95 20.74
N PRO A 273 -8.72 -15.54 21.93
CA PRO A 273 -7.88 -14.97 22.97
C PRO A 273 -6.42 -14.90 22.48
N VAL A 274 -5.81 -13.72 22.65
CA VAL A 274 -4.37 -13.51 22.43
C VAL A 274 -3.65 -14.04 23.68
N PRO A 275 -2.56 -14.81 23.53
CA PRO A 275 -1.82 -15.32 24.68
C PRO A 275 -1.17 -14.17 25.47
N GLU A 276 -1.00 -14.36 26.77
CA GLU A 276 -0.36 -13.36 27.64
C GLU A 276 1.15 -13.21 27.39
N ARG A 277 1.77 -14.28 26.87
CA ARG A 277 3.19 -14.36 26.49
C ARG A 277 3.33 -14.91 25.08
N ILE A 278 4.50 -14.73 24.48
CA ILE A 278 4.79 -15.27 23.15
C ILE A 278 4.66 -16.80 23.18
N SER A 279 3.88 -17.34 22.24
CA SER A 279 3.79 -18.78 22.02
C SER A 279 5.00 -19.23 21.22
N PHE A 280 5.95 -19.89 21.89
CA PHE A 280 7.07 -20.51 21.19
C PHE A 280 6.70 -21.95 20.80
N ALA A 281 6.68 -22.22 19.50
CA ALA A 281 6.77 -23.57 18.98
C ALA A 281 8.20 -23.77 18.48
N ALA A 282 8.97 -24.61 19.18
CA ALA A 282 10.31 -25.00 18.72
C ALA A 282 10.19 -25.59 17.30
N HIS A 283 11.02 -25.09 16.40
CA HIS A 283 11.07 -25.51 15.00
C HIS A 283 11.77 -26.85 14.88
#